data_AF-A0A1J3HEL3-F1
#
_entry.id   AF-A0A1J3HEL3-F1
#
_cell.length_a   1.000
_cell.length_b   1.000
_cell.length_c   1.000
_cell.angle_alpha   90.00
_cell.angle_beta   90.00
_cell.angle_gamma   90.00
#
_symmetry.space_group_name_H-M   'P 1'
#
loop_
_entity.id
_entity.type
_entity.pdbx_description
1 polymer ?
#
loop_
_entity_poly.entity_id
_entity_poly.type
_entity_poly.pdbx_seq_one_letter_code
_entity_poly.pdbx_strand_id
1 'polypeptide(L)'
;DLGGISDMDPELPERLYEEGTEPQVEKINNCCRTSILELLDEKMPHEYNEVKKDPVFGPILAIYDNSLAFSAILVHSLMCRQLVTAKKHELWFVFARRPLRFSLQEYHAVTGLKCEDDGNYDLKRWVNDDGFWSRLLMRGDKVSIQSIRNQHIPNAHRWTRKDRLRLVYLSVISGLLMAKDEKVGIPHEYIKLVMDFSKLRAYPWGLHSFDHLV
;
A
#
# COMPACT_ATOMS: atom_id res chain seq x y z
N ASP A 1 -6.73 -50.23 -33.25
CA ASP A 1 -7.17 -48.85 -33.03
C ASP A 1 -6.94 -48.42 -31.60
N LEU A 2 -5.80 -47.77 -31.38
CA LEU A 2 -5.47 -47.13 -30.11
C LEU A 2 -6.24 -45.81 -30.07
N GLY A 3 -7.31 -45.77 -29.26
CA GLY A 3 -8.07 -44.56 -28.98
C GLY A 3 -7.14 -43.50 -28.40
N GLY A 4 -6.99 -42.40 -29.14
CA GLY A 4 -6.28 -41.22 -28.69
C GLY A 4 -6.96 -40.66 -27.45
N ILE A 5 -6.27 -40.72 -26.32
CA ILE A 5 -6.55 -39.88 -25.18
C ILE A 5 -6.24 -38.46 -25.65
N SER A 6 -7.28 -37.68 -25.93
CA SER A 6 -7.15 -36.24 -26.07
C SER A 6 -6.62 -35.72 -24.74
N ASP A 7 -5.34 -35.37 -24.74
CA ASP A 7 -4.69 -34.62 -23.67
C ASP A 7 -5.39 -33.25 -23.64
N MET A 8 -6.52 -33.18 -22.93
CA MET A 8 -7.23 -31.93 -22.66
C MET A 8 -6.37 -31.20 -21.64
N ASP A 9 -5.35 -30.51 -22.14
CA ASP A 9 -4.62 -29.50 -21.39
C ASP A 9 -5.71 -28.59 -20.79
N PRO A 10 -5.84 -28.49 -19.45
CA PRO A 10 -6.93 -27.75 -18.85
C PRO A 10 -6.86 -26.32 -19.35
N GLU A 11 -7.87 -25.95 -20.15
CA GLU A 11 -7.94 -24.66 -20.80
C GLU A 11 -7.81 -23.57 -19.73
N LEU A 12 -6.84 -22.67 -19.91
CA LEU A 12 -6.57 -21.63 -18.94
C LEU A 12 -7.84 -20.77 -18.73
N PRO A 13 -8.06 -20.23 -17.53
CA PRO A 13 -9.17 -19.30 -17.31
C PRO A 13 -9.15 -18.15 -18.32
N GLU A 14 -10.30 -17.51 -18.52
CA GLU A 14 -10.43 -16.40 -19.45
C GLU A 14 -9.41 -15.28 -19.15
N ARG A 15 -8.80 -14.72 -20.19
CA ARG A 15 -7.85 -13.61 -20.06
C ARG A 15 -8.59 -12.29 -19.98
N LEU A 16 -8.07 -11.34 -19.21
CA LEU A 16 -8.60 -9.97 -19.16
C LEU A 16 -8.57 -9.28 -20.53
N TYR A 17 -7.51 -9.54 -21.30
CA TYR A 17 -7.38 -9.16 -22.71
C TYR A 17 -7.07 -10.42 -23.53
N GLU A 18 -7.75 -10.56 -24.67
CA GLU A 18 -7.47 -11.62 -25.65
C GLU A 18 -6.02 -11.50 -26.14
N GLU A 19 -5.43 -12.62 -26.55
CA GLU A 19 -4.05 -12.64 -27.04
C GLU A 19 -3.88 -11.75 -28.27
N GLY A 20 -2.92 -10.81 -28.21
CA GLY A 20 -2.67 -9.85 -29.27
C GLY A 20 -3.53 -8.59 -29.20
N THR A 21 -4.47 -8.51 -28.26
CA THR A 21 -5.32 -7.32 -28.03
C THR A 21 -4.86 -6.49 -26.83
N GLU A 22 -3.77 -6.88 -26.18
CA GLU A 22 -3.26 -6.18 -25.00
C GLU A 22 -2.88 -4.72 -25.36
N PRO A 23 -3.25 -3.74 -24.51
CA PRO A 23 -2.93 -2.36 -24.76
C PRO A 23 -1.41 -2.17 -24.82
N GLN A 24 -0.94 -1.54 -25.90
CA GLN A 24 0.45 -1.12 -26.03
C GLN A 24 0.60 0.23 -25.36
N VAL A 25 1.47 0.31 -24.35
CA VAL A 25 1.68 1.53 -23.58
C VAL A 25 3.12 2.00 -23.74
N GLU A 26 3.29 3.18 -24.32
CA GLU A 26 4.60 3.83 -24.44
C GLU A 26 5.05 4.51 -23.13
N LYS A 27 4.10 4.95 -22.31
CA LYS A 27 4.34 5.66 -21.04
C LYS A 27 3.37 5.24 -19.96
N ILE A 28 3.90 4.81 -18.81
CA ILE A 28 3.13 4.51 -17.61
C ILE A 28 3.28 5.67 -16.63
N ASN A 29 2.17 6.29 -16.23
CA ASN A 29 2.19 7.34 -15.21
C ASN A 29 2.44 6.71 -13.84
N ASN A 30 3.57 7.03 -13.22
CA ASN A 30 3.83 6.65 -11.84
C ASN A 30 3.28 7.73 -10.90
N CYS A 31 2.10 7.47 -10.32
CA CYS A 31 1.48 8.36 -9.34
C CYS A 31 2.10 8.23 -7.94
N CYS A 32 2.91 7.20 -7.69
CA CYS A 32 3.60 7.02 -6.43
C CYS A 32 4.81 7.98 -6.35
N ARG A 33 4.71 8.97 -5.46
CA ARG A 33 5.78 9.95 -5.21
C ARG A 33 6.35 9.73 -3.82
N THR A 34 7.39 8.91 -3.74
CA THR A 34 8.10 8.60 -2.49
C THR A 34 8.95 9.76 -1.98
N SER A 35 9.04 10.89 -2.71
CA SER A 35 9.74 12.11 -2.26
C SER A 35 9.20 12.69 -0.95
N ILE A 36 8.00 12.29 -0.52
CA ILE A 36 7.54 12.61 0.84
C ILE A 36 8.45 12.00 1.90
N LEU A 37 8.99 10.80 1.68
CA LEU A 37 9.88 10.10 2.61
C LEU A 37 11.22 10.81 2.77
N GLU A 38 11.80 11.27 1.65
CA GLU A 38 13.02 12.09 1.66
C GLU A 38 12.82 13.38 2.47
N LEU A 39 11.69 14.04 2.29
CA LEU A 39 11.36 15.25 3.04
C LEU A 39 11.16 14.98 4.55
N LEU A 40 10.60 13.82 4.91
CA LEU A 40 10.46 13.41 6.31
C LEU A 40 11.83 13.15 6.95
N ASP A 41 12.74 12.50 6.22
CA ASP A 41 14.11 12.26 6.68
C ASP A 41 14.85 13.58 6.91
N GLU A 42 14.68 14.56 6.01
CA GLU A 42 15.31 15.88 6.13
C GLU A 42 14.71 16.72 7.28
N LYS A 43 13.38 16.77 7.41
CA LYS A 43 12.70 17.72 8.31
C LYS A 43 12.32 17.15 9.67
N MET A 44 12.16 15.83 9.79
CA MET A 44 11.79 15.13 11.02
C MET A 44 12.61 13.85 11.20
N PRO A 45 13.96 13.92 11.17
CA PRO A 45 14.82 12.74 11.20
C PRO A 45 14.61 11.89 12.47
N HIS A 46 14.31 12.51 13.61
CA HIS A 46 14.13 11.76 14.86
C HIS A 46 12.88 10.88 14.83
N GLU A 47 11.74 11.44 14.46
CA GLU A 47 10.49 10.70 14.33
C GLU A 47 10.55 9.72 13.15
N TYR A 48 11.17 10.09 12.04
CA TYR A 48 11.36 9.19 10.89
C TYR A 48 12.22 7.96 11.25
N ASN A 49 13.32 8.16 11.94
CA ASN A 49 14.17 7.05 12.43
C ASN A 49 13.47 6.19 13.49
N GLU A 50 12.50 6.72 14.23
CA GLU A 50 11.66 5.91 15.12
C GLU A 50 10.74 4.98 14.31
N VAL A 51 10.09 5.49 13.27
CA VAL A 51 9.23 4.68 12.38
C VAL A 51 10.05 3.65 11.59
N LYS A 52 11.29 3.96 11.19
CA LYS A 52 12.20 2.97 10.57
C LYS A 52 12.52 1.78 11.47
N LYS A 53 12.43 1.95 12.80
CA LYS A 53 12.66 0.89 13.79
C LYS A 53 11.37 0.19 14.22
N ASP A 54 10.22 0.61 13.68
CA ASP A 54 8.95 0.00 13.99
C ASP A 54 8.90 -1.44 13.47
N PRO A 55 8.42 -2.42 14.24
CA PRO A 55 8.41 -3.82 13.82
C PRO A 55 7.51 -4.10 12.62
N VAL A 56 6.49 -3.27 12.35
CA VAL A 56 5.55 -3.45 11.24
C VAL A 56 5.98 -2.63 10.02
N PHE A 57 6.32 -1.36 10.22
CA PHE A 57 6.62 -0.45 9.11
C PHE A 57 8.11 -0.38 8.73
N GLY A 58 9.01 -0.74 9.65
CA GLY A 58 10.44 -0.81 9.40
C GLY A 58 10.81 -1.71 8.22
N PRO A 59 10.30 -2.96 8.14
CA PRO A 59 10.52 -3.83 6.98
C PRO A 59 10.06 -3.22 5.65
N ILE A 60 8.91 -2.54 5.64
CA ILE A 60 8.38 -1.86 4.44
C ILE A 60 9.29 -0.70 3.99
N LEU A 61 9.76 0.09 4.94
CA LEU A 61 10.73 1.15 4.67
C LEU A 61 12.07 0.58 4.21
N ALA A 62 12.50 -0.56 4.73
CA ALA A 62 13.71 -1.23 4.27
C ALA A 62 13.58 -1.72 2.82
N ILE A 63 12.41 -2.21 2.39
CA ILE A 63 12.16 -2.56 0.98
C ILE A 63 12.36 -1.33 0.08
N TYR A 64 11.86 -0.16 0.51
CA TYR A 64 12.07 1.10 -0.19
C TYR A 64 13.54 1.53 -0.21
N ASP A 65 14.20 1.57 0.95
CA ASP A 65 15.59 2.02 1.09
C ASP A 65 16.56 1.13 0.28
N ASN A 66 16.29 -0.17 0.17
CA ASN A 66 17.09 -1.11 -0.61
C ASN A 66 16.95 -0.93 -2.13
N SER A 67 16.14 0.03 -2.60
CA SER A 67 16.05 0.42 -4.01
C SER A 67 15.82 -0.76 -4.96
N LEU A 68 14.88 -1.66 -4.60
CA LEU A 68 14.51 -2.75 -5.50
C LEU A 68 14.11 -2.18 -6.86
N ALA A 69 14.75 -2.66 -7.93
CA ALA A 69 14.49 -2.16 -9.27
C ALA A 69 13.02 -2.43 -9.65
N PHE A 70 12.23 -1.37 -9.80
CA PHE A 70 10.85 -1.46 -10.23
C PHE A 70 10.75 -1.25 -11.75
N SER A 71 10.25 -2.25 -12.47
CA SER A 71 9.94 -2.13 -13.90
C SER A 71 8.43 -1.99 -14.08
N ALA A 72 7.97 -0.75 -14.27
CA ALA A 72 6.57 -0.46 -14.57
C ALA A 72 6.10 -1.22 -15.82
N ILE A 73 6.98 -1.35 -16.82
CA ILE A 73 6.69 -2.06 -18.08
C ILE A 73 6.46 -3.55 -17.81
N LEU A 74 7.28 -4.18 -16.95
CA LEU A 74 7.11 -5.59 -16.59
C LEU A 74 5.80 -5.81 -15.86
N VAL A 75 5.50 -4.98 -14.85
CA VAL A 75 4.25 -5.07 -14.09
C VAL A 75 3.06 -4.87 -15.02
N HIS A 76 3.06 -3.84 -15.86
CA HIS A 76 2.01 -3.60 -16.84
C HIS A 76 1.82 -4.80 -17.80
N SER A 77 2.92 -5.38 -18.29
CA SER A 77 2.85 -6.58 -19.15
C SER A 77 2.21 -7.78 -18.42
N LEU A 78 2.49 -7.96 -17.13
CA LEU A 78 1.82 -8.99 -16.31
C LEU A 78 0.33 -8.68 -16.13
N MET A 79 -0.02 -7.41 -15.85
CA MET A 79 -1.41 -6.98 -15.68
C MET A 79 -2.25 -7.17 -16.95
N CYS A 80 -1.70 -6.86 -18.13
CA CYS A 80 -2.40 -7.08 -19.40
C CYS A 80 -2.58 -8.57 -19.74
N ARG A 81 -1.80 -9.45 -19.11
CA ARG A 81 -1.91 -10.91 -19.26
C ARG A 81 -2.62 -11.56 -18.08
N GLN A 82 -3.34 -10.78 -17.29
CA GLN A 82 -4.10 -11.27 -16.15
C GLN A 82 -5.19 -12.25 -16.59
N LEU A 83 -5.41 -13.29 -15.77
CA LEU A 83 -6.48 -14.27 -15.90
C LEU A 83 -7.61 -13.87 -14.95
N VAL A 84 -8.84 -13.89 -15.45
CA VAL A 84 -10.05 -13.60 -14.68
C VAL A 84 -10.35 -14.81 -13.79
N THR A 85 -10.44 -14.57 -12.49
CA THR A 85 -10.66 -15.63 -11.49
C THR A 85 -11.65 -15.17 -10.42
N ALA A 86 -12.43 -16.11 -9.90
CA ALA A 86 -13.32 -15.88 -8.75
C ALA A 86 -12.56 -15.82 -7.40
N LYS A 87 -11.27 -16.14 -7.39
CA LYS A 87 -10.45 -16.19 -6.18
C LYS A 87 -9.99 -14.79 -5.75
N LYS A 88 -10.65 -14.23 -4.73
CA LYS A 88 -10.43 -12.84 -4.26
C LYS A 88 -8.96 -12.48 -3.95
N HIS A 89 -8.22 -13.38 -3.30
CA HIS A 89 -6.85 -13.10 -2.81
C HIS A 89 -5.75 -13.74 -3.66
N GLU A 90 -6.03 -13.99 -4.94
CA GLU A 90 -5.05 -14.50 -5.91
C GLU A 90 -5.14 -13.71 -7.22
N LEU A 91 -4.00 -13.18 -7.65
CA LEU A 91 -3.77 -12.66 -8.98
C LEU A 91 -3.14 -13.77 -9.82
N TRP A 92 -3.63 -13.91 -11.05
CA TRP A 92 -3.15 -14.91 -12.00
C TRP A 92 -2.78 -14.22 -13.30
N PHE A 93 -1.67 -14.62 -13.92
CA PHE A 93 -1.19 -14.04 -15.17
C PHE A 93 -0.64 -15.14 -16.08
N VAL A 94 -0.70 -14.93 -17.39
CA VAL A 94 0.01 -15.79 -18.34
C VAL A 94 1.45 -15.29 -18.51
N PHE A 95 2.41 -16.12 -18.13
CA PHE A 95 3.83 -15.87 -18.34
C PHE A 95 4.49 -17.07 -19.02
N ALA A 96 5.15 -16.84 -20.16
CA ALA A 96 5.75 -17.92 -20.97
C ALA A 96 4.79 -19.09 -21.25
N ARG A 97 3.52 -18.76 -21.61
CA ARG A 97 2.42 -19.72 -21.83
C ARG A 97 2.05 -20.59 -20.63
N ARG A 98 2.50 -20.22 -19.42
CA ARG A 98 2.14 -20.90 -18.17
C ARG A 98 1.41 -19.94 -17.24
N PRO A 99 0.47 -20.44 -16.43
CA PRO A 99 -0.15 -19.62 -15.41
C PRO A 99 0.85 -19.35 -14.28
N LEU A 100 1.04 -18.07 -13.97
CA LEU A 100 1.78 -17.59 -12.81
C LEU A 100 0.78 -17.04 -11.80
N ARG A 101 0.95 -17.38 -10.53
CA ARG A 101 0.09 -16.94 -9.43
C ARG A 101 0.87 -16.02 -8.50
N PHE A 102 0.22 -14.94 -8.06
CA PHE A 102 0.65 -14.10 -6.95
C PHE A 102 -0.53 -13.89 -6.00
N SER A 103 -0.38 -14.30 -4.75
CA SER A 103 -1.44 -14.38 -3.76
C SER A 103 -1.08 -13.61 -2.50
N LEU A 104 -2.06 -13.49 -1.59
CA LEU A 104 -1.86 -12.92 -0.27
C LEU A 104 -0.75 -13.62 0.53
N GLN A 105 -0.47 -14.90 0.26
CA GLN A 105 0.64 -15.62 0.89
C GLN A 105 2.00 -15.12 0.41
N GLU A 106 2.21 -14.96 -0.90
CA GLU A 106 3.45 -14.37 -1.43
C GLU A 106 3.58 -12.91 -0.97
N TYR A 107 2.46 -12.17 -0.93
CA TYR A 107 2.44 -10.81 -0.42
C TYR A 107 2.88 -10.72 1.04
N HIS A 108 2.36 -11.58 1.91
CA HIS A 108 2.78 -11.67 3.30
C HIS A 108 4.26 -12.04 3.43
N ALA A 109 4.74 -13.00 2.64
CA ALA A 109 6.13 -13.43 2.69
C ALA A 109 7.11 -12.30 2.33
N VAL A 110 6.74 -11.41 1.40
CA VAL A 110 7.57 -10.27 0.98
C VAL A 110 7.47 -9.10 1.96
N THR A 111 6.25 -8.76 2.38
CA THR A 111 6.00 -7.52 3.16
C THR A 111 6.07 -7.71 4.67
N GLY A 112 5.86 -8.94 5.15
CA GLY A 112 5.71 -9.24 6.58
C GLY A 112 4.42 -8.70 7.20
N LEU A 113 3.53 -8.07 6.43
CA LEU A 113 2.34 -7.40 6.97
C LEU A 113 1.26 -8.42 7.32
N LYS A 114 0.55 -8.15 8.41
CA LYS A 114 -0.58 -8.98 8.87
C LYS A 114 -1.67 -9.05 7.80
N CYS A 115 -2.03 -10.27 7.41
CA CYS A 115 -3.04 -10.54 6.38
C CYS A 115 -4.36 -11.12 6.94
N GLU A 116 -4.43 -11.30 8.26
CA GLU A 116 -5.62 -11.79 8.95
C GLU A 116 -6.34 -10.64 9.65
N ASP A 117 -7.64 -10.49 9.36
CA ASP A 117 -8.53 -9.57 10.05
C ASP A 117 -9.17 -10.29 11.25
N ASP A 118 -8.61 -10.05 12.44
CA ASP A 118 -9.13 -10.53 13.72
C ASP A 118 -10.06 -9.50 14.40
N GLY A 119 -10.39 -8.40 13.73
CA GLY A 119 -11.20 -7.31 14.27
C GLY A 119 -10.56 -6.56 15.44
N ASN A 120 -9.28 -6.79 15.76
CA ASN A 120 -8.60 -6.22 16.92
C ASN A 120 -8.09 -4.78 16.68
N TYR A 121 -8.91 -3.96 16.02
CA TYR A 121 -8.67 -2.56 15.73
C TYR A 121 -9.99 -1.79 15.76
N ASP A 122 -10.49 -1.47 16.96
CA ASP A 122 -11.71 -0.65 17.05
C ASP A 122 -11.44 0.78 16.55
N LEU A 123 -11.89 1.07 15.33
CA LEU A 123 -11.83 2.38 14.68
C LEU A 123 -12.94 3.35 15.12
N LYS A 124 -13.95 2.89 15.86
CA LYS A 124 -14.99 3.78 16.40
C LYS A 124 -14.46 4.56 17.60
N ARG A 125 -13.59 3.92 18.40
CA ARG A 125 -12.99 4.51 19.60
C ARG A 125 -11.58 5.02 19.34
N TRP A 126 -11.42 6.35 19.40
CA TRP A 126 -10.12 7.01 19.46
C TRP A 126 -10.14 8.04 20.60
N VAL A 127 -8.99 8.32 21.20
CA VAL A 127 -8.87 9.24 22.33
C VAL A 127 -8.64 10.65 21.82
N ASN A 128 -9.54 11.58 22.16
CA ASN A 128 -9.29 13.00 21.97
C ASN A 128 -8.22 13.46 22.97
N ASP A 129 -7.08 13.88 22.44
CA ASP A 129 -5.97 14.45 23.22
C ASP A 129 -5.75 15.94 22.93
N ASP A 130 -6.73 16.61 22.33
CA ASP A 130 -6.74 18.03 21.92
C ASP A 130 -5.57 18.43 20.98
N GLY A 131 -4.82 17.44 20.49
CA GLY A 131 -3.75 17.58 19.51
C GLY A 131 -4.25 18.00 18.13
N PHE A 132 -3.33 18.15 17.19
CA PHE A 132 -3.67 18.53 15.81
C PHE A 132 -4.62 17.52 15.17
N TRP A 133 -4.29 16.23 15.23
CA TRP A 133 -5.05 15.15 14.59
C TRP A 133 -6.43 14.98 15.21
N SER A 134 -6.54 15.14 16.53
CA SER A 134 -7.82 15.14 17.24
C SER A 134 -8.75 16.26 16.74
N ARG A 135 -8.22 17.48 16.62
CA ARG A 135 -8.99 18.64 16.12
C ARG A 135 -9.40 18.47 14.66
N LEU A 136 -8.52 17.92 13.82
CA LEU A 136 -8.81 17.61 12.42
C LEU A 136 -9.96 16.60 12.32
N LEU A 137 -9.93 15.51 13.10
CA LEU A 137 -10.99 14.50 13.15
C LEU A 137 -12.32 15.08 13.62
N MET A 138 -12.32 15.91 14.68
CA MET A 138 -13.54 16.54 15.21
C MET A 138 -14.20 17.51 14.22
N ARG A 139 -13.39 18.23 13.43
CA ARG A 139 -13.90 19.16 12.41
C ARG A 139 -14.36 18.45 11.13
N GLY A 140 -13.95 17.19 10.94
CA GLY A 140 -14.18 16.47 9.70
C GLY A 140 -13.32 16.98 8.54
N ASP A 141 -12.22 17.68 8.85
CA ASP A 141 -11.32 18.26 7.86
C ASP A 141 -10.61 17.16 7.05
N LYS A 142 -10.22 17.49 5.82
CA LYS A 142 -9.48 16.58 4.93
C LYS A 142 -8.01 16.94 4.88
N VAL A 143 -7.17 15.92 4.76
CA VAL A 143 -5.72 16.05 4.58
C VAL A 143 -5.29 15.11 3.45
N SER A 144 -4.32 15.53 2.65
CA SER A 144 -3.68 14.74 1.59
C SER A 144 -2.16 14.78 1.74
N ILE A 145 -1.43 13.85 1.08
CA ILE A 145 0.05 13.89 1.06
C ILE A 145 0.56 15.24 0.53
N GLN A 146 -0.12 15.82 -0.47
CA GLN A 146 0.21 17.14 -1.00
C GLN A 146 0.08 18.24 0.06
N SER A 147 -0.99 18.24 0.85
CA SER A 147 -1.16 19.20 1.95
C SER A 147 -0.14 18.96 3.09
N ILE A 148 0.20 17.69 3.36
CA ILE A 148 1.24 17.33 4.33
C ILE A 148 2.57 17.94 3.90
N ARG A 149 2.97 17.71 2.64
CA ARG A 149 4.22 18.24 2.07
C ARG A 149 4.27 19.76 2.14
N ASN A 150 3.21 20.43 1.66
CA ASN A 150 3.27 21.88 1.39
C ASN A 150 2.91 22.74 2.61
N GLN A 151 2.15 22.20 3.57
CA GLN A 151 1.58 22.99 4.67
C GLN A 151 1.94 22.43 6.04
N HIS A 152 1.84 21.11 6.24
CA HIS A 152 2.01 20.54 7.58
C HIS A 152 3.48 20.33 7.97
N ILE A 153 4.31 19.76 7.08
CA ILE A 153 5.74 19.54 7.36
C ILE A 153 6.46 20.88 7.66
N PRO A 154 6.30 21.96 6.88
CA PRO A 154 6.95 23.24 7.18
C PRO A 154 6.57 23.81 8.56
N ASN A 155 5.35 23.54 9.02
CA ASN A 155 4.82 24.03 10.30
C ASN A 155 4.95 23.02 11.45
N ALA A 156 5.48 21.82 11.20
CA ALA A 156 5.54 20.73 12.16
C ALA A 156 6.44 21.04 13.37
N HIS A 157 7.37 22.00 13.25
CA HIS A 157 8.20 22.48 14.36
C HIS A 157 7.36 23.03 15.54
N ARG A 158 6.12 23.49 15.29
CA ARG A 158 5.18 23.98 16.30
C ARG A 158 4.34 22.88 16.94
N TRP A 159 4.44 21.65 16.43
CA TRP A 159 3.60 20.53 16.86
C TRP A 159 4.28 19.77 17.98
N THR A 160 3.45 19.05 18.74
CA THR A 160 3.96 18.10 19.74
C THR A 160 4.73 16.98 19.04
N ARG A 161 5.71 16.38 19.74
CA ARG A 161 6.43 15.20 19.24
C ARG A 161 5.47 14.08 18.82
N LYS A 162 4.41 13.87 19.60
CA LYS A 162 3.37 12.86 19.32
C LYS A 162 2.66 13.12 17.99
N ASP A 163 2.26 14.37 17.72
CA ASP A 163 1.60 14.73 16.46
C ASP A 163 2.54 14.67 15.25
N ARG A 164 3.83 15.00 15.43
CA ARG A 164 4.85 14.78 14.40
C ARG A 164 5.03 13.31 14.08
N LEU A 165 5.14 12.45 15.10
CA LEU A 165 5.28 11.01 14.91
C LEU A 165 4.07 10.42 14.17
N ARG A 166 2.85 10.84 14.54
CA ARG A 166 1.62 10.50 13.80
C ARG A 166 1.68 10.92 12.34
N LEU A 167 2.19 12.12 12.05
CA LEU A 167 2.37 12.60 10.67
C LEU A 167 3.30 11.69 9.88
N VAL A 168 4.40 11.25 10.48
CA VAL A 168 5.35 10.32 9.83
C VAL A 168 4.66 9.00 9.50
N TYR A 169 4.01 8.35 10.48
CA TYR A 169 3.27 7.09 10.22
C TYR A 169 2.24 7.28 9.11
N LEU A 170 1.44 8.35 9.16
CA LEU A 170 0.40 8.62 8.19
C LEU A 170 0.96 8.81 6.76
N SER A 171 2.14 9.43 6.67
CA SER A 171 2.85 9.64 5.41
C SER A 171 3.45 8.35 4.86
N VAL A 172 3.99 7.47 5.71
CA VAL A 172 4.47 6.13 5.30
C VAL A 172 3.30 5.27 4.82
N ILE A 173 2.19 5.23 5.57
CA ILE A 173 1.00 4.46 5.20
C ILE A 173 0.44 4.97 3.86
N SER A 174 0.21 6.27 3.73
CA SER A 174 -0.50 6.80 2.57
C SER A 174 0.41 6.94 1.35
N GLY A 175 1.67 7.32 1.56
CA GLY A 175 2.65 7.63 0.51
C GLY A 175 3.52 6.46 0.07
N LEU A 176 3.70 5.42 0.91
CA LEU A 176 4.48 4.24 0.55
C LEU A 176 3.61 2.98 0.48
N LEU A 177 2.89 2.64 1.56
CA LEU A 177 2.15 1.38 1.64
C LEU A 177 0.93 1.36 0.71
N MET A 178 0.12 2.41 0.71
CA MET A 178 -1.06 2.53 -0.14
C MET A 178 -0.78 3.20 -1.48
N ALA A 179 0.36 3.90 -1.60
CA ALA A 179 0.83 4.59 -2.80
C ALA A 179 -0.24 5.40 -3.55
N LYS A 180 -1.19 6.02 -2.82
CA LYS A 180 -2.29 6.78 -3.43
C LYS A 180 -1.78 8.10 -4.01
N ASP A 181 -2.47 8.62 -5.04
CA ASP A 181 -2.16 9.93 -5.62
C ASP A 181 -2.10 11.01 -4.52
N GLU A 182 -1.09 11.88 -4.60
CA GLU A 182 -0.78 12.85 -3.54
C GLU A 182 -1.92 13.84 -3.24
N LYS A 183 -2.85 14.02 -4.18
CA LYS A 183 -4.01 14.91 -4.05
C LYS A 183 -5.21 14.22 -3.42
N VAL A 184 -5.23 12.88 -3.39
CA VAL A 184 -6.32 12.10 -2.78
C VAL A 184 -6.30 12.31 -1.26
N GLY A 185 -7.48 12.54 -0.71
CA GLY A 185 -7.65 12.69 0.74
C GLY A 185 -7.33 11.38 1.46
N ILE A 186 -6.53 11.48 2.51
CA ILE A 186 -6.22 10.38 3.42
C ILE A 186 -7.51 10.02 4.18
N PRO A 187 -7.93 8.74 4.19
CA PRO A 187 -9.09 8.30 4.94
C PRO A 187 -8.96 8.64 6.43
N HIS A 188 -10.05 9.11 7.04
CA HIS A 188 -10.08 9.37 8.49
C HIS A 188 -9.77 8.12 9.31
N GLU A 189 -10.04 6.92 8.78
CA GLU A 189 -9.67 5.64 9.41
C GLU A 189 -8.16 5.54 9.66
N TYR A 190 -7.32 5.98 8.72
CA TYR A 190 -5.88 5.95 8.89
C TYR A 190 -5.44 6.96 9.96
N ILE A 191 -6.11 8.11 10.00
CA ILE A 191 -5.87 9.13 11.02
C ILE A 191 -6.23 8.57 12.41
N LYS A 192 -7.36 7.87 12.53
CA LYS A 192 -7.77 7.20 13.78
C LYS A 192 -6.80 6.10 14.19
N LEU A 193 -6.24 5.35 13.23
CA LEU A 193 -5.22 4.34 13.52
C LEU A 193 -3.95 4.97 14.11
N VAL A 194 -3.43 6.06 13.54
CA VAL A 194 -2.23 6.70 14.11
C VAL A 194 -2.51 7.37 15.47
N MET A 195 -3.76 7.57 15.87
CA MET A 195 -4.07 8.04 17.22
C MET A 195 -3.66 7.03 18.31
N ASP A 196 -3.59 5.73 17.97
CA ASP A 196 -3.22 4.62 18.84
C ASP A 196 -2.25 3.66 18.12
N PHE A 197 -0.95 3.80 18.41
CA PHE A 197 0.08 3.00 17.72
C PHE A 197 -0.03 1.50 17.96
N SER A 198 -0.71 1.04 19.02
CA SER A 198 -0.94 -0.38 19.24
C SER A 198 -1.97 -0.90 18.25
N LYS A 199 -3.09 -0.17 18.08
CA LYS A 199 -4.08 -0.48 17.03
C LYS A 199 -3.51 -0.36 15.64
N LEU A 200 -2.67 0.66 15.42
CA LEU A 200 -2.00 0.86 14.14
C LEU A 200 -1.19 -0.37 13.71
N ARG A 201 -0.44 -0.96 14.64
CA ARG A 201 0.38 -2.16 14.38
C ARG A 201 -0.44 -3.44 14.29
N ALA A 202 -1.58 -3.50 14.98
CA ALA A 202 -2.48 -4.65 14.96
C ALA A 202 -3.37 -4.72 13.70
N TYR A 203 -3.56 -3.58 13.01
CA TYR A 203 -4.37 -3.47 11.81
C TYR A 203 -3.86 -4.42 10.71
N PRO A 204 -4.76 -5.10 9.96
CA PRO A 204 -4.40 -6.05 8.91
C PRO A 204 -3.94 -5.33 7.63
N TRP A 205 -2.84 -4.56 7.75
CA TRP A 205 -2.29 -3.77 6.66
C TRP A 205 -2.03 -4.60 5.42
N GLY A 206 -1.62 -5.86 5.57
CA GLY A 206 -1.32 -6.74 4.45
C GLY A 206 -2.56 -7.13 3.65
N LEU A 207 -3.67 -7.42 4.34
CA LEU A 207 -4.95 -7.67 3.68
C LEU A 207 -5.47 -6.39 3.01
N HIS A 208 -5.42 -5.28 3.74
CA HIS A 208 -5.95 -4.00 3.29
C HIS A 208 -5.20 -3.44 2.08
N SER A 209 -3.87 -3.51 2.06
CA SER A 209 -3.07 -3.07 0.93
C SER A 209 -3.14 -4.03 -0.25
N PHE A 210 -3.27 -5.34 -0.01
CA PHE A 210 -3.47 -6.32 -1.07
C PHE A 210 -4.76 -6.07 -1.86
N ASP A 211 -5.86 -5.78 -1.17
CA ASP A 211 -7.15 -5.41 -1.78
C ASP A 211 -7.08 -4.13 -2.64
N HIS A 212 -5.97 -3.38 -2.58
CA HIS A 212 -5.71 -2.18 -3.39
C HIS A 212 -4.61 -2.37 -4.46
N LEU A 213 -4.11 -3.60 -4.70
CA LEU A 213 -3.01 -3.84 -5.64
C LEU A 213 -3.40 -3.73 -7.13
N VAL A 214 -4.68 -3.89 -7.48
CA VAL A 214 -5.18 -3.96 -8.87
C VAL A 214 -6.48 -3.18 -9.03
#